data_AF-A0AA36HTJ1-F1
#
_entry.id   AF-A0AA36HTJ1-F1
#
_cell.length_a   1.000
_cell.length_b   1.000
_cell.length_c   1.000
_cell.angle_alpha   90.00
_cell.angle_beta   90.00
_cell.angle_gamma   90.00
#
_symmetry.space_group_name_H-M   'P 1'
#
loop_
_entity.id
_entity.type
_entity.pdbx_description
1 polymer ?
#
loop_
_entity_poly.entity_id
_entity_poly.type
_entity_poly.pdbx_seq_one_letter_code
_entity_poly.pdbx_strand_id
1 'polypeptide(L)'
;EHVWLQEGLVGCEEMNEESLDDEEKGHSVEELLRALERHRAECEQTGRYEEAELARLRLEQLRQHEEKGRRDALLEQQLAERMGVEEAHMLGLQEFNNIWDQKQQDFESRANQLQTVLATRHKQEHQAHLEKLRREVEPRTPRWSRDLLNLRKIQETLAKMRKYAEAEKTKDAPSSRCRAARKVREAQADKLEAKEHNHWKEKREARIAVMEEQFLHKQQLEMGGLLKRLKASREELRRSRKAEMERLLQRYQNLKMQMENQQRIIQQRVERYPITAARPSSG
;
A
#
# COMPACT_ATOMS: atom_id res chain seq x y z
N GLU A 1 7.60 -55.22 0.95
CA GLU A 1 7.42 -56.11 -0.23
C GLU A 1 8.28 -55.52 -1.35
N HIS A 2 9.57 -55.83 -1.48
CA HIS A 2 10.21 -57.03 -2.03
C HIS A 2 10.01 -57.28 -3.55
N VAL A 3 11.00 -56.80 -4.34
CA VAL A 3 11.79 -57.47 -5.44
C VAL A 3 11.07 -57.75 -6.78
N TRP A 4 11.59 -57.61 -8.02
CA TRP A 4 12.91 -57.70 -8.71
C TRP A 4 12.85 -56.77 -9.96
N LEU A 5 13.85 -56.00 -10.43
CA LEU A 5 15.16 -56.29 -11.06
C LEU A 5 15.16 -57.24 -12.28
N GLN A 6 15.93 -56.81 -13.32
CA GLN A 6 16.30 -57.47 -14.60
C GLN A 6 15.24 -57.38 -15.74
N GLU A 7 15.55 -57.09 -17.01
CA GLU A 7 16.81 -57.14 -17.78
C GLU A 7 16.58 -56.47 -19.16
N GLY A 8 17.63 -55.94 -19.81
CA GLY A 8 17.62 -55.72 -21.27
C GLY A 8 18.22 -54.41 -21.79
N LEU A 9 19.51 -54.14 -21.52
CA LEU A 9 20.31 -53.19 -22.29
C LEU A 9 21.55 -53.92 -22.80
N VAL A 10 21.57 -54.20 -24.09
CA VAL A 10 22.66 -54.85 -24.81
C VAL A 10 23.27 -53.83 -25.75
N GLY A 11 24.57 -53.58 -25.56
CA GLY A 11 25.51 -53.29 -26.64
C GLY A 11 25.61 -51.84 -27.12
N CYS A 12 26.24 -50.96 -26.33
CA CYS A 12 27.07 -49.90 -26.91
C CYS A 12 28.52 -50.38 -26.81
N GLU A 13 29.05 -50.83 -27.93
CA GLU A 13 30.47 -51.15 -28.09
C GLU A 13 31.30 -49.90 -27.81
N GLU A 14 32.18 -50.05 -26.84
CA GLU A 14 33.32 -49.18 -26.59
C GLU A 14 34.18 -49.14 -27.86
N MET A 15 34.19 -48.00 -28.54
CA MET A 15 35.34 -47.60 -29.34
C MET A 15 36.08 -46.51 -28.58
N ASN A 16 37.21 -46.93 -28.02
CA ASN A 16 38.35 -46.08 -27.68
C ASN A 16 38.59 -45.05 -28.78
N GLU A 17 38.33 -43.80 -28.47
CA GLU A 17 38.94 -42.66 -29.15
C GLU A 17 39.44 -41.69 -28.09
N GLU A 18 40.27 -42.24 -27.20
CA GLU A 18 41.05 -41.49 -26.22
C GLU A 18 42.52 -41.88 -26.43
N SER A 19 43.19 -41.17 -27.35
CA SER A 19 44.63 -40.88 -27.28
C SER A 19 45.06 -40.21 -28.57
N LEU A 20 45.11 -38.88 -28.57
CA LEU A 20 45.98 -37.98 -29.34
C LEU A 20 45.30 -36.61 -29.25
N ASP A 21 45.68 -35.79 -28.26
CA ASP A 21 45.67 -34.30 -28.29
C ASP A 21 45.76 -33.66 -26.87
N ASP A 22 46.58 -34.22 -25.97
CA ASP A 22 46.80 -33.64 -24.62
C ASP A 22 48.26 -33.29 -24.28
N GLU A 23 49.14 -33.13 -25.27
CA GLU A 23 50.57 -32.79 -25.05
C GLU A 23 51.06 -31.50 -25.75
N GLU A 24 50.18 -30.57 -26.16
CA GLU A 24 50.60 -29.22 -26.64
C GLU A 24 49.73 -28.05 -26.12
N LYS A 25 49.22 -28.12 -24.90
CA LYS A 25 48.48 -27.00 -24.29
C LYS A 25 49.43 -26.04 -23.56
N GLY A 26 50.18 -25.25 -24.32
CA GLY A 26 51.03 -24.20 -23.77
C GLY A 26 51.37 -23.04 -24.70
N HIS A 27 51.05 -23.11 -25.99
CA HIS A 27 51.33 -22.02 -26.92
C HIS A 27 50.04 -21.23 -27.16
N SER A 28 50.06 -19.93 -26.88
CA SER A 28 48.94 -19.04 -27.23
C SER A 28 48.66 -19.18 -28.73
N VAL A 29 47.40 -19.07 -29.17
CA VAL A 29 47.05 -19.06 -30.61
C VAL A 29 47.89 -18.04 -31.37
N GLU A 30 48.28 -16.93 -30.73
CA GLU A 30 49.21 -15.93 -31.26
C GLU A 30 50.65 -16.46 -31.44
N GLU A 31 51.14 -17.31 -30.55
CA GLU A 31 52.47 -17.92 -30.66
C GLU A 31 52.50 -18.96 -31.77
N LEU A 32 51.42 -19.72 -31.95
CA LEU A 32 51.24 -20.66 -33.05
C LEU A 32 51.17 -19.92 -34.40
N LEU A 33 50.45 -18.80 -34.48
CA LEU A 33 50.42 -17.93 -35.66
C LEU A 33 51.82 -17.40 -36.00
N ARG A 34 52.58 -16.90 -35.01
CA ARG A 34 53.96 -16.41 -35.22
C ARG A 34 54.94 -17.52 -35.60
N ALA A 35 54.74 -18.74 -35.11
CA ALA A 35 55.58 -19.89 -35.46
C ALA A 35 55.33 -20.33 -36.91
N LEU A 36 54.06 -20.38 -37.33
CA LEU A 36 53.67 -20.73 -38.69
C LEU A 36 54.09 -19.64 -39.71
N GLU A 37 54.08 -18.37 -39.33
CA GLU A 37 54.61 -17.28 -40.17
C GLU A 37 56.12 -17.37 -40.38
N ARG A 38 56.88 -17.73 -39.33
CA ARG A 38 58.32 -17.99 -39.44
C ARG A 38 58.61 -19.21 -40.32
N HIS A 39 57.90 -20.31 -40.08
CA HIS A 39 58.03 -21.53 -40.89
C HIS A 39 57.72 -21.27 -42.37
N ARG A 40 56.65 -20.51 -42.66
CA ARG A 40 56.32 -20.10 -44.03
C ARG A 40 57.47 -19.32 -44.67
N ALA A 41 58.04 -18.33 -43.97
CA ALA A 41 59.15 -17.52 -44.48
C ALA A 41 60.42 -18.34 -44.74
N GLU A 42 60.71 -19.33 -43.89
CA GLU A 42 61.84 -20.26 -44.07
C GLU A 42 61.63 -21.20 -45.27
N CYS A 43 60.40 -21.70 -45.47
CA CYS A 43 60.04 -22.51 -46.65
C CYS A 43 60.11 -21.70 -47.94
N GLU A 44 59.69 -20.42 -47.93
CA GLU A 44 59.81 -19.50 -49.06
C GLU A 44 61.28 -19.22 -49.43
N GLN A 45 62.15 -19.01 -48.44
CA GLN A 45 63.59 -18.78 -48.66
C GLN A 45 64.32 -20.03 -49.18
N THR A 46 63.90 -21.22 -48.78
CA THR A 46 64.52 -22.50 -49.20
C THR A 46 63.93 -23.08 -50.49
N GLY A 47 62.93 -22.42 -51.09
CA GLY A 47 62.30 -22.84 -52.35
C GLY A 47 61.26 -23.96 -52.21
N ARG A 48 60.85 -24.29 -50.97
CA ARG A 48 59.84 -25.32 -50.66
C ARG A 48 58.43 -24.73 -50.67
N TYR A 49 57.94 -24.40 -51.86
CA TYR A 49 56.68 -23.68 -52.04
C TYR A 49 55.43 -24.47 -51.61
N GLU A 50 55.43 -25.81 -51.73
CA GLU A 50 54.30 -26.64 -51.29
C GLU A 50 54.10 -26.58 -49.76
N GLU A 51 55.20 -26.63 -49.01
CA GLU A 51 55.20 -26.48 -47.54
C GLU A 51 54.78 -25.05 -47.12
N ALA A 52 55.22 -24.03 -47.88
CA ALA A 52 54.82 -22.65 -47.66
C ALA A 52 53.31 -22.43 -47.91
N GLU A 53 52.74 -23.07 -48.94
CA GLU A 53 51.30 -23.02 -49.23
C GLU A 53 50.46 -23.72 -48.16
N LEU A 54 50.90 -24.87 -47.64
CA LEU A 54 50.27 -25.54 -46.51
C LEU A 54 50.30 -24.67 -45.24
N ALA A 55 51.45 -24.06 -44.94
CA ALA A 55 51.58 -23.13 -43.81
C ALA A 55 50.66 -21.89 -43.99
N ARG A 56 50.53 -21.37 -45.22
CA ARG A 56 49.60 -20.27 -45.55
C ARG A 56 48.14 -20.66 -45.32
N LEU A 57 47.71 -21.83 -45.78
CA LEU A 57 46.34 -22.32 -45.57
C LEU A 57 46.05 -22.51 -44.08
N ARG A 58 47.01 -23.03 -43.31
CA ARG A 58 46.85 -23.22 -41.86
C ARG A 58 46.77 -21.88 -41.12
N LEU A 59 47.58 -20.89 -41.50
CA LEU A 59 47.50 -19.52 -40.97
C LEU A 59 46.13 -18.90 -41.22
N GLU A 60 45.59 -19.05 -42.42
CA GLU A 60 44.28 -18.54 -42.78
C GLU A 60 43.16 -19.19 -41.94
N GLN A 61 43.19 -20.52 -41.80
CA GLN A 61 42.25 -21.26 -40.94
C GLN A 61 42.30 -20.80 -39.47
N LEU A 62 43.51 -20.64 -38.91
CA LEU A 62 43.68 -20.21 -37.52
C LEU A 62 43.21 -18.77 -37.32
N ARG A 63 43.50 -17.87 -38.27
CA ARG A 63 42.99 -16.49 -38.24
C ARG A 63 41.46 -16.45 -38.29
N GLN A 64 40.83 -17.25 -39.14
CA GLN A 64 39.36 -17.35 -39.22
C GLN A 64 38.76 -17.88 -37.91
N HIS A 65 39.38 -18.89 -37.31
CA HIS A 65 38.93 -19.44 -36.03
C HIS A 65 39.07 -18.43 -34.89
N GLU A 66 40.20 -17.72 -34.81
CA GLU A 66 40.43 -16.68 -33.81
C GLU A 66 39.43 -15.52 -33.99
N GLU A 67 39.20 -15.09 -35.23
CA GLU A 67 38.25 -14.03 -35.52
C GLU A 67 36.82 -14.43 -35.15
N LYS A 68 36.43 -15.69 -35.38
CA LYS A 68 35.17 -16.26 -34.89
C LYS A 68 35.10 -16.23 -33.36
N GLY A 69 36.12 -16.72 -32.67
CA GLY A 69 36.17 -16.71 -31.20
C GLY A 69 36.07 -15.29 -30.61
N ARG A 70 36.72 -14.30 -31.23
CA ARG A 70 36.61 -12.89 -30.82
C ARG A 70 35.20 -12.32 -31.06
N ARG A 71 34.52 -12.71 -32.15
CA ARG A 71 33.11 -12.33 -32.38
C ARG A 71 32.19 -12.95 -31.33
N ASP A 72 32.38 -14.23 -31.03
CA ASP A 72 31.57 -14.94 -30.04
C ASP A 72 31.75 -14.33 -28.64
N ALA A 73 33.00 -14.05 -28.23
CA ALA A 73 33.29 -13.38 -26.96
C ALA A 73 32.68 -11.97 -26.88
N LEU A 74 32.67 -11.22 -27.98
CA LEU A 74 32.01 -9.91 -28.04
C LEU A 74 30.49 -10.05 -27.86
N LEU A 75 29.87 -11.04 -28.49
CA LEU A 75 28.44 -11.32 -28.34
C LEU A 75 28.09 -11.69 -26.90
N GLU A 76 28.89 -12.55 -26.27
CA GLU A 76 28.74 -12.92 -24.86
C GLU A 76 28.84 -11.69 -23.94
N GLN A 77 29.83 -10.82 -24.18
CA GLN A 77 29.98 -9.58 -23.41
C GLN A 77 28.76 -8.66 -23.58
N GLN A 78 28.25 -8.50 -24.81
CA GLN A 78 27.07 -7.69 -25.09
C GLN A 78 25.80 -8.26 -24.45
N LEU A 79 25.68 -9.59 -24.40
CA LEU A 79 24.58 -10.27 -23.73
C LEU A 79 24.66 -10.08 -22.22
N ALA A 80 25.84 -10.26 -21.61
CA ALA A 80 26.05 -10.05 -20.18
C ALA A 80 25.74 -8.60 -19.77
N GLU A 81 26.14 -7.62 -20.58
CA GLU A 81 25.81 -6.21 -20.36
C GLU A 81 24.29 -5.97 -20.39
N ARG A 82 23.57 -6.56 -21.36
CA ARG A 82 22.10 -6.48 -21.43
C ARG A 82 21.44 -7.07 -20.20
N MET A 83 21.86 -8.28 -19.80
CA MET A 83 21.35 -8.94 -18.61
C MET A 83 21.58 -8.09 -17.36
N GLY A 84 22.78 -7.52 -17.20
CA GLY A 84 23.09 -6.64 -16.06
C GLY A 84 22.22 -5.38 -16.01
N VAL A 85 21.93 -4.75 -17.16
CA VAL A 85 21.02 -3.60 -17.23
C VAL A 85 19.58 -3.99 -16.86
N GLU A 86 19.11 -5.15 -17.33
CA GLU A 86 17.77 -5.66 -17.02
C GLU A 86 17.63 -6.04 -15.53
N GLU A 87 18.61 -6.73 -14.97
CA GLU A 87 18.66 -7.08 -13.55
C GLU A 87 18.64 -5.84 -12.66
N ALA A 88 19.47 -4.84 -12.97
CA ALA A 88 19.50 -3.58 -12.23
C ALA A 88 18.14 -2.85 -12.29
N HIS A 89 17.47 -2.86 -13.44
CA HIS A 89 16.13 -2.30 -13.57
C HIS A 89 15.08 -3.06 -12.77
N MET A 90 15.12 -4.40 -12.79
CA MET A 90 14.19 -5.24 -12.02
C MET A 90 14.34 -5.02 -10.51
N LEU A 91 15.57 -4.97 -10.02
CA LEU A 91 15.86 -4.64 -8.61
C LEU A 91 15.38 -3.23 -8.26
N GLY A 92 15.64 -2.25 -9.13
CA GLY A 92 15.17 -0.88 -8.94
C GLY A 92 13.64 -0.77 -8.87
N LEU A 93 12.91 -1.55 -9.68
CA LEU A 93 11.45 -1.62 -9.63
C LEU A 93 10.94 -2.28 -8.34
N GLN A 94 11.60 -3.33 -7.88
CA GLN A 94 11.24 -3.99 -6.62
C GLN A 94 11.44 -3.05 -5.43
N GLU A 95 12.60 -2.40 -5.35
CA GLU A 95 12.89 -1.41 -4.30
C GLU A 95 11.91 -0.23 -4.35
N PHE A 96 11.64 0.29 -5.56
CA PHE A 96 10.63 1.33 -5.76
C PHE A 96 9.27 0.92 -5.20
N ASN A 97 8.78 -0.28 -5.54
CA ASN A 97 7.49 -0.78 -5.07
C ASN A 97 7.48 -0.92 -3.54
N ASN A 98 8.53 -1.52 -2.96
CA ASN A 98 8.63 -1.71 -1.51
C ASN A 98 8.57 -0.36 -0.76
N ILE A 99 9.34 0.64 -1.21
CA ILE A 99 9.35 1.97 -0.61
C ILE A 99 7.96 2.62 -0.71
N TRP A 100 7.31 2.52 -1.87
CA TRP A 100 6.01 3.15 -2.10
C TRP A 100 4.87 2.45 -1.35
N ASP A 101 4.93 1.13 -1.24
CA ASP A 101 3.97 0.36 -0.47
C ASP A 101 4.10 0.68 1.03
N GLN A 102 5.32 0.81 1.55
CA GLN A 102 5.56 1.29 2.91
C GLN A 102 5.04 2.71 3.13
N LYS A 103 5.36 3.65 2.24
CA LYS A 103 4.84 5.04 2.30
C LYS A 103 3.31 5.07 2.31
N GLN A 104 2.67 4.21 1.53
CA GLN A 104 1.22 4.12 1.49
C GLN A 104 0.64 3.51 2.77
N GLN A 105 1.27 2.45 3.30
CA GLN A 105 0.87 1.86 4.59
C GLN A 105 0.99 2.87 5.74
N ASP A 106 2.09 3.61 5.82
CA ASP A 106 2.31 4.64 6.82
C ASP A 106 1.27 5.76 6.73
N PHE A 107 0.94 6.18 5.50
CA PHE A 107 -0.11 7.17 5.27
C PHE A 107 -1.48 6.67 5.75
N GLU A 108 -1.87 5.44 5.40
CA GLU A 108 -3.16 4.86 5.82
C GLU A 108 -3.23 4.68 7.35
N SER A 109 -2.14 4.24 7.98
CA SER A 109 -2.04 4.14 9.43
C SER A 109 -2.27 5.50 10.10
N ARG A 110 -1.56 6.55 9.66
CA ARG A 110 -1.73 7.92 10.17
C ARG A 110 -3.14 8.47 9.90
N ALA A 111 -3.70 8.21 8.73
CA ALA A 111 -5.05 8.62 8.37
C ALA A 111 -6.12 7.99 9.27
N ASN A 112 -5.96 6.70 9.59
CA ASN A 112 -6.85 5.98 10.51
C ASN A 112 -6.70 6.48 11.96
N GLN A 113 -5.47 6.75 12.40
CA GLN A 113 -5.21 7.36 13.71
C GLN A 113 -5.89 8.72 13.84
N LEU A 114 -5.75 9.60 12.84
CA LEU A 114 -6.38 10.92 12.84
C LEU A 114 -7.92 10.83 12.93
N GLN A 115 -8.53 9.93 12.15
CA GLN A 115 -9.98 9.70 12.22
C GLN A 115 -10.41 9.17 13.59
N THR A 116 -9.65 8.23 14.16
CA THR A 116 -9.94 7.63 15.48
C THR A 116 -9.84 8.67 16.60
N VAL A 117 -8.79 9.48 16.58
CA VAL A 117 -8.58 10.56 17.57
C VAL A 117 -9.71 11.58 17.47
N LEU A 118 -10.07 12.01 16.25
CA LEU A 118 -11.16 12.96 16.07
C LEU A 118 -12.51 12.39 16.52
N ALA A 119 -12.83 11.15 16.16
CA ALA A 119 -14.06 10.48 16.58
C ALA A 119 -14.14 10.30 18.10
N THR A 120 -13.01 9.96 18.75
CA THR A 120 -12.93 9.82 20.20
C THR A 120 -13.16 11.17 20.89
N ARG A 121 -12.51 12.22 20.39
CA ARG A 121 -12.70 13.59 20.87
C ARG A 121 -14.15 14.04 20.70
N HIS A 122 -14.74 13.82 19.52
CA HIS A 122 -16.15 14.16 19.25
C HIS A 122 -17.11 13.48 20.23
N LYS A 123 -16.88 12.19 20.53
CA LYS A 123 -17.67 11.45 21.51
C LYS A 123 -17.58 12.07 22.91
N GLN A 124 -16.38 12.41 23.37
CA GLN A 124 -16.18 13.03 24.68
C GLN A 124 -16.81 14.43 24.75
N GLU A 125 -16.60 15.25 23.72
CA GLU A 125 -17.17 16.59 23.64
C GLU A 125 -18.70 16.56 23.56
N HIS A 126 -19.28 15.58 22.85
CA HIS A 126 -20.73 15.40 22.77
C HIS A 126 -21.33 15.02 24.13
N GLN A 127 -20.71 14.11 24.87
CA GLN A 127 -21.13 13.76 26.23
C GLN A 127 -21.09 14.97 27.15
N ALA A 128 -19.97 15.71 27.17
CA ALA A 128 -19.84 16.92 27.98
C ALA A 128 -20.84 18.00 27.58
N HIS A 129 -21.10 18.17 26.28
CA HIS A 129 -22.08 19.13 25.77
C HIS A 129 -23.51 18.76 26.19
N LEU A 130 -23.88 17.48 26.12
CA LEU A 130 -25.19 17.00 26.58
C LEU A 130 -25.39 17.21 28.08
N GLU A 131 -24.38 16.93 28.90
CA GLU A 131 -24.45 17.20 30.34
C GLU A 131 -24.64 18.69 30.62
N LYS A 132 -23.93 19.55 29.88
CA LYS A 132 -24.07 21.00 29.97
C LYS A 132 -25.48 21.45 29.57
N LEU A 133 -26.00 20.99 28.43
CA LEU A 133 -27.37 21.29 27.99
C LEU A 133 -28.41 20.85 29.03
N ARG A 134 -28.25 19.66 29.60
CA ARG A 134 -29.14 19.15 30.65
C ARG A 134 -29.11 20.00 31.92
N ARG A 135 -28.03 20.71 32.22
CA ARG A 135 -27.93 21.61 33.39
C ARG A 135 -28.45 23.02 33.09
N GLU A 136 -28.15 23.54 31.90
CA GLU A 136 -28.33 24.96 31.57
C GLU A 136 -29.64 25.29 30.85
N VAL A 137 -30.27 24.33 30.16
CA VAL A 137 -31.49 24.61 29.37
C VAL A 137 -32.69 24.91 30.27
N GLU A 138 -33.19 26.14 30.11
CA GLU A 138 -34.42 26.65 30.69
C GLU A 138 -35.66 26.25 29.88
N PRO A 139 -36.82 26.00 30.52
CA PRO A 139 -37.08 26.14 31.96
C PRO A 139 -36.59 24.94 32.78
N ARG A 140 -35.85 25.19 33.89
CA ARG A 140 -35.35 24.14 34.79
C ARG A 140 -36.42 23.43 35.62
N THR A 141 -37.57 24.07 35.82
CA THR A 141 -38.70 23.52 36.57
C THR A 141 -40.02 23.75 35.82
N PRO A 142 -41.02 22.87 35.97
CA PRO A 142 -42.36 23.10 35.44
C PRO A 142 -42.96 24.42 35.96
N ARG A 143 -43.68 25.13 35.10
CA ARG A 143 -44.56 26.23 35.51
C ARG A 143 -45.98 25.69 35.58
N TRP A 144 -46.48 25.51 36.79
CA TRP A 144 -47.81 25.00 37.05
C TRP A 144 -48.90 26.01 36.70
N SER A 145 -50.02 25.52 36.16
CA SER A 145 -51.18 26.35 35.88
C SER A 145 -51.82 26.85 37.18
N ARG A 146 -52.53 27.97 37.06
CA ARG A 146 -53.31 28.55 38.17
C ARG A 146 -54.34 27.56 38.71
N ASP A 147 -54.92 26.73 37.86
CA ASP A 147 -55.93 25.75 38.25
C ASP A 147 -55.34 24.61 39.07
N LEU A 148 -54.16 24.10 38.70
CA LEU A 148 -53.44 23.11 39.49
C LEU A 148 -53.02 23.67 40.86
N LEU A 149 -52.49 24.90 40.89
CA LEU A 149 -52.13 25.58 42.14
C LEU A 149 -53.36 25.80 43.05
N ASN A 150 -54.50 26.17 42.47
CA ASN A 150 -55.76 26.31 43.20
C ASN A 150 -56.23 24.96 43.77
N LEU A 151 -56.19 23.88 42.99
CA LEU A 151 -56.55 22.54 43.45
C LEU A 151 -55.64 22.08 44.61
N ARG A 152 -54.32 22.29 44.50
CA ARG A 152 -53.35 22.00 45.57
C ARG A 152 -53.60 22.84 46.83
N LYS A 153 -53.91 24.14 46.67
CA LYS A 153 -54.28 25.02 47.81
C LYS A 153 -55.58 24.58 48.49
N ILE A 154 -56.59 24.19 47.72
CA ILE A 154 -57.85 23.64 48.24
C ILE A 154 -57.60 22.31 48.98
N GLN A 155 -56.71 21.44 48.47
CA GLN A 155 -56.33 20.22 49.18
C GLN A 155 -55.65 20.53 50.51
N GLU A 156 -54.73 21.50 50.54
CA GLU A 156 -54.02 21.92 51.73
C GLU A 156 -54.96 22.52 52.78
N THR A 157 -55.88 23.39 52.37
CA THR A 157 -56.88 23.95 53.30
C THR A 157 -57.82 22.87 53.84
N LEU A 158 -58.30 21.95 53.00
CA LEU A 158 -59.11 20.80 53.45
C LEU A 158 -58.35 19.86 54.39
N ALA A 159 -57.04 19.73 54.22
CA ALA A 159 -56.17 18.96 55.12
C ALA A 159 -55.90 19.68 56.44
N LYS A 160 -55.73 21.01 56.44
CA LYS A 160 -55.60 21.84 57.66
C LYS A 160 -56.92 21.92 58.43
N MET A 161 -58.05 21.97 57.73
CA MET A 161 -59.39 21.89 58.30
C MET A 161 -59.77 20.46 58.72
N ARG A 162 -58.80 19.60 59.04
CA ARG A 162 -58.95 18.29 59.72
C ARG A 162 -59.72 18.49 61.05
N LYS A 163 -61.05 18.64 60.95
CA LYS A 163 -62.01 18.71 62.05
C LYS A 163 -62.01 17.36 62.80
N TYR A 164 -60.98 17.11 63.60
CA TYR A 164 -60.93 16.01 64.56
C TYR A 164 -61.52 16.40 65.92
N ALA A 165 -61.86 17.68 66.14
CA ALA A 165 -62.51 18.12 67.39
C ALA A 165 -64.06 18.17 67.29
N GLU A 166 -64.64 18.35 66.10
CA GLU A 166 -66.10 18.50 65.92
C GLU A 166 -66.80 17.24 65.39
N ALA A 167 -66.06 16.27 64.83
CA ALA A 167 -66.62 15.09 64.19
C ALA A 167 -66.96 13.93 65.17
N GLU A 168 -66.57 14.00 66.44
CA GLU A 168 -66.94 12.99 67.43
C GLU A 168 -68.43 13.10 67.85
N LYS A 169 -69.05 14.27 67.64
CA LYS A 169 -70.47 14.52 67.99
C LYS A 169 -71.46 14.24 66.86
N THR A 170 -71.00 13.92 65.64
CA THR A 170 -71.88 13.71 64.46
C THR A 170 -71.42 12.53 63.60
N LYS A 171 -71.59 11.31 64.13
CA LYS A 171 -71.70 10.07 63.35
C LYS A 171 -73.12 10.07 62.75
N ASP A 172 -73.39 10.11 61.44
CA ASP A 172 -73.37 8.92 60.57
C ASP A 172 -73.51 9.16 59.04
N ALA A 173 -73.44 10.39 58.49
CA ALA A 173 -73.71 10.60 57.04
C ALA A 173 -72.72 11.45 56.21
N PRO A 174 -71.99 12.45 56.75
CA PRO A 174 -71.15 13.33 55.90
C PRO A 174 -69.82 12.69 55.44
N SER A 175 -69.38 11.62 56.10
CA SER A 175 -68.00 11.14 56.00
C SER A 175 -67.66 10.41 54.69
N SER A 176 -68.60 9.71 54.04
CA SER A 176 -68.31 8.97 52.79
C SER A 176 -68.31 9.89 51.55
N ARG A 177 -69.28 10.80 51.45
CA ARG A 177 -69.43 11.74 50.31
C ARG A 177 -68.30 12.78 50.29
N CYS A 178 -67.88 13.29 51.45
CA CYS A 178 -66.73 14.19 51.56
C CYS A 178 -65.39 13.48 51.28
N ARG A 179 -65.21 12.22 51.69
CA ARG A 179 -64.03 11.41 51.35
C ARG A 179 -63.97 11.11 49.85
N ALA A 180 -65.10 10.78 49.22
CA ALA A 180 -65.18 10.56 47.79
C ALA A 180 -64.87 11.83 46.99
N ALA A 181 -65.46 12.98 47.35
CA ALA A 181 -65.19 14.25 46.69
C ALA A 181 -63.72 14.71 46.82
N ARG A 182 -63.09 14.47 47.98
CA ARG A 182 -61.66 14.71 48.19
C ARG A 182 -60.80 13.84 47.27
N LYS A 183 -61.07 12.54 47.20
CA LYS A 183 -60.33 11.58 46.36
C LYS A 183 -60.46 11.89 44.87
N VAL A 184 -61.63 12.34 44.43
CA VAL A 184 -61.85 12.78 43.03
C VAL A 184 -61.04 14.03 42.70
N ARG A 185 -61.00 15.02 43.60
CA ARG A 185 -60.18 16.24 43.42
C ARG A 185 -58.68 15.97 43.47
N GLU A 186 -58.25 15.01 44.28
CA GLU A 186 -56.87 14.52 44.33
C GLU A 186 -56.46 13.91 42.99
N ALA A 187 -57.25 12.95 42.51
CA ALA A 187 -57.02 12.34 41.19
C ALA A 187 -57.07 13.36 40.03
N GLN A 188 -57.87 14.42 40.14
CA GLN A 188 -57.90 15.52 39.14
C GLN A 188 -56.62 16.38 39.19
N ALA A 189 -56.14 16.73 40.38
CA ALA A 189 -54.89 17.47 40.54
C ALA A 189 -53.69 16.66 40.06
N ASP A 190 -53.60 15.39 40.43
CA ASP A 190 -52.49 14.52 40.02
C ASP A 190 -52.48 14.29 38.49
N LYS A 191 -53.66 14.16 37.87
CA LYS A 191 -53.79 14.09 36.40
C LYS A 191 -53.34 15.38 35.71
N LEU A 192 -53.70 16.54 36.25
CA LEU A 192 -53.29 17.83 35.69
C LEU A 192 -51.78 18.07 35.88
N GLU A 193 -51.24 17.72 37.04
CA GLU A 193 -49.81 17.80 37.33
C GLU A 193 -49.00 16.91 36.38
N ALA A 194 -49.42 15.66 36.18
CA ALA A 194 -48.75 14.75 35.24
C ALA A 194 -48.77 15.30 33.80
N LYS A 195 -49.90 15.86 33.35
CA LYS A 195 -50.01 16.46 32.02
C LYS A 195 -49.11 17.68 31.85
N GLU A 196 -49.13 18.60 32.81
CA GLU A 196 -48.32 19.82 32.76
C GLU A 196 -46.82 19.51 32.89
N HIS A 197 -46.46 18.54 33.72
CA HIS A 197 -45.09 18.05 33.85
C HIS A 197 -44.60 17.41 32.54
N ASN A 198 -45.39 16.54 31.93
CA ASN A 198 -45.03 15.91 30.65
C ASN A 198 -44.86 16.95 29.55
N HIS A 199 -45.78 17.90 29.43
CA HIS A 199 -45.68 19.00 28.47
C HIS A 199 -44.44 19.87 28.67
N TRP A 200 -44.10 20.18 29.92
CA TRP A 200 -42.86 20.89 30.26
C TRP A 200 -41.63 20.08 29.84
N LYS A 201 -41.62 18.79 30.17
CA LYS A 201 -40.52 17.88 29.86
C LYS A 201 -40.33 17.75 28.35
N GLU A 202 -41.40 17.53 27.59
CA GLU A 202 -41.38 17.44 26.12
C GLU A 202 -40.83 18.72 25.49
N LYS A 203 -41.32 19.89 25.90
CA LYS A 203 -40.79 21.18 25.40
C LYS A 203 -39.31 21.37 25.71
N ARG A 204 -38.87 20.94 26.89
CA ARG A 204 -37.48 21.03 27.31
C ARG A 204 -36.59 20.07 26.52
N GLU A 205 -37.01 18.82 26.38
CA GLU A 205 -36.31 17.80 25.61
C GLU A 205 -36.22 18.19 24.12
N ALA A 206 -37.28 18.77 23.55
CA ALA A 206 -37.26 19.29 22.18
C ALA A 206 -36.22 20.40 22.00
N ARG A 207 -36.07 21.32 22.96
CA ARG A 207 -35.03 22.36 22.91
C ARG A 207 -33.62 21.78 23.00
N ILE A 208 -33.42 20.81 23.89
CA ILE A 208 -32.14 20.10 24.01
C ILE A 208 -31.81 19.39 22.70
N ALA A 209 -32.78 18.71 22.09
CA ALA A 209 -32.61 17.99 20.82
C ALA A 209 -32.18 18.91 19.67
N VAL A 210 -32.78 20.10 19.54
CA VAL A 210 -32.38 21.07 18.50
C VAL A 210 -30.94 21.56 18.72
N MET A 211 -30.55 21.85 19.96
CA MET A 211 -29.17 22.27 20.27
C MET A 211 -28.16 21.13 20.07
N GLU A 212 -28.56 19.89 20.38
CA GLU A 212 -27.77 18.69 20.12
C GLU A 212 -27.57 18.46 18.62
N GLU A 213 -28.64 18.58 17.82
CA GLU A 213 -28.57 18.43 16.36
C GLU A 213 -27.61 19.46 15.74
N GLN A 214 -27.68 20.71 16.16
CA GLN A 214 -26.75 21.76 15.71
C GLN A 214 -25.29 21.45 16.08
N PHE A 215 -25.07 20.85 17.24
CA PHE A 215 -23.73 20.45 17.68
C PHE A 215 -23.20 19.25 16.86
N LEU A 216 -24.02 18.22 16.67
CA LEU A 216 -23.68 17.07 15.84
C LEU A 216 -23.42 17.47 14.39
N HIS A 217 -24.19 18.41 13.85
CA HIS A 217 -23.95 18.94 12.51
C HIS A 217 -22.56 19.59 12.38
N LYS A 218 -22.10 20.34 13.39
CA LYS A 218 -20.73 20.90 13.40
C LYS A 218 -19.67 19.80 13.40
N GLN A 219 -19.86 18.75 14.21
CA GLN A 219 -18.96 17.59 14.23
C GLN A 219 -18.92 16.86 12.88
N GLN A 220 -20.07 16.69 12.23
CA GLN A 220 -20.16 16.11 10.89
C GLN A 220 -19.39 16.94 9.85
N LEU A 221 -19.50 18.27 9.88
CA LEU A 221 -18.75 19.15 8.98
C LEU A 221 -17.23 19.05 9.22
N GLU A 222 -16.79 18.99 10.47
CA GLU A 222 -15.37 18.84 10.82
C GLU A 222 -14.83 17.49 10.32
N MET A 223 -15.54 16.39 10.59
CA MET A 223 -15.18 15.05 10.11
C MET A 223 -15.17 15.00 8.58
N GLY A 224 -16.20 15.56 7.94
CA GLY A 224 -16.28 15.65 6.48
C GLY A 224 -15.11 16.45 5.88
N GLY A 225 -14.68 17.53 6.53
CA GLY A 225 -13.50 18.29 6.15
C GLY A 225 -12.21 17.48 6.25
N LEU A 226 -12.02 16.72 7.33
CA LEU A 226 -10.89 15.81 7.49
C LEU A 226 -10.88 14.75 6.39
N LEU A 227 -12.00 14.08 6.13
CA LEU A 227 -12.11 13.04 5.11
C LEU A 227 -11.81 13.57 3.70
N LYS A 228 -12.27 14.79 3.37
CA LYS A 228 -11.94 15.44 2.09
C LYS A 228 -10.44 15.70 1.96
N ARG A 229 -9.79 16.21 3.01
CA ARG A 229 -8.32 16.42 3.01
C ARG A 229 -7.58 15.10 2.85
N LEU A 230 -7.95 14.06 3.60
CA LEU A 230 -7.33 12.73 3.49
C LEU A 230 -7.50 12.15 2.10
N LYS A 231 -8.68 12.29 1.49
CA LYS A 231 -8.91 11.85 0.10
C LYS A 231 -8.00 12.58 -0.88
N ALA A 232 -7.90 13.91 -0.79
CA ALA A 232 -7.02 14.70 -1.64
C ALA A 232 -5.54 14.30 -1.45
N SER A 233 -5.07 14.14 -0.20
CA SER A 233 -3.71 13.68 0.08
C SER A 233 -3.44 12.27 -0.46
N ARG A 234 -4.42 11.37 -0.40
CA ARG A 234 -4.31 10.01 -0.98
C ARG A 234 -4.20 10.05 -2.51
N GLU A 235 -4.98 10.91 -3.16
CA GLU A 235 -4.89 11.12 -4.61
C GLU A 235 -3.53 11.71 -5.00
N GLU A 236 -3.01 12.66 -4.23
CA GLU A 236 -1.68 13.25 -4.46
C GLU A 236 -0.56 12.21 -4.32
N LEU A 237 -0.63 11.34 -3.31
CA LEU A 237 0.31 10.25 -3.12
C LEU A 237 0.31 9.29 -4.33
N ARG A 238 -0.87 8.97 -4.87
CA ARG A 238 -0.99 8.13 -6.08
C ARG A 238 -0.41 8.81 -7.31
N ARG A 239 -0.65 10.10 -7.50
CA ARG A 239 -0.07 10.89 -8.60
C ARG A 239 1.46 10.92 -8.50
N SER A 240 1.98 11.15 -7.29
CA SER A 240 3.42 11.14 -7.02
C SER A 240 4.05 9.79 -7.34
N ARG A 241 3.44 8.68 -6.91
CA ARG A 241 3.89 7.31 -7.26
C ARG A 241 3.93 7.10 -8.77
N LYS A 242 2.87 7.51 -9.48
CA LYS A 242 2.79 7.35 -10.93
C LYS A 242 3.90 8.16 -11.64
N ALA A 243 4.09 9.41 -11.26
CA ALA A 243 5.09 10.28 -11.86
C ALA A 243 6.53 9.78 -11.61
N GLU A 244 6.83 9.27 -10.40
CA GLU A 244 8.14 8.69 -10.13
C GLU A 244 8.36 7.37 -10.86
N MET A 245 7.33 6.52 -10.99
CA MET A 245 7.40 5.29 -11.79
C MET A 245 7.71 5.59 -13.26
N GLU A 246 7.02 6.57 -13.86
CA GLU A 246 7.27 7.01 -15.23
C GLU A 246 8.71 7.50 -15.40
N ARG A 247 9.24 8.25 -14.43
CA ARG A 247 10.65 8.69 -14.44
C ARG A 247 11.62 7.53 -14.35
N LEU A 248 11.34 6.50 -13.55
CA LEU A 248 12.17 5.31 -13.42
C LEU A 248 12.23 4.53 -14.75
N LEU A 249 11.06 4.30 -15.36
CA LEU A 249 10.95 3.63 -16.66
C LEU A 249 11.67 4.42 -17.76
N GLN A 250 11.53 5.75 -17.77
CA GLN A 250 12.23 6.59 -18.75
C GLN A 250 13.75 6.49 -18.61
N ARG A 251 14.29 6.47 -17.38
CA ARG A 251 15.74 6.30 -17.17
C ARG A 251 16.21 4.95 -17.71
N TYR A 252 15.46 3.88 -17.47
CA TYR A 252 15.76 2.56 -18.01
C TYR A 252 15.76 2.55 -19.55
N GLN A 253 14.73 3.12 -20.17
CA GLN A 253 14.65 3.21 -21.63
C GLN A 253 15.83 3.99 -22.22
N ASN A 254 16.21 5.10 -21.60
CA ASN A 254 17.36 5.89 -22.03
C ASN A 254 18.67 5.10 -21.91
N LEU A 255 18.88 4.41 -20.78
CA LEU A 255 20.06 3.59 -20.55
C LEU A 255 20.14 2.43 -21.55
N LYS A 256 19.03 1.73 -21.76
CA LYS A 256 18.92 0.64 -22.74
C LYS A 256 19.25 1.12 -24.15
N MET A 257 18.65 2.23 -24.58
CA MET A 257 18.91 2.81 -25.90
C MET A 257 20.37 3.23 -26.06
N GLN A 258 20.97 3.82 -25.03
CA GLN A 258 22.38 4.21 -25.05
C GLN A 258 23.29 2.97 -25.22
N MET A 259 23.06 1.93 -24.43
CA MET A 259 23.80 0.67 -24.51
C MET A 259 23.64 0.02 -25.89
N GLU A 260 22.41 -0.10 -26.40
CA GLU A 260 22.17 -0.68 -27.73
C GLU A 260 22.88 0.10 -28.84
N ASN A 261 22.91 1.43 -28.75
CA ASN A 261 23.64 2.28 -29.69
C ASN A 261 25.15 2.07 -29.59
N GLN A 262 25.70 1.93 -28.37
CA GLN A 262 27.12 1.60 -28.17
C GLN A 262 27.48 0.24 -28.75
N GLN A 263 26.67 -0.80 -28.49
CA GLN A 263 26.86 -2.14 -29.05
C GLN A 263 26.83 -2.11 -30.58
N ARG A 264 25.89 -1.38 -31.19
CA ARG A 264 25.78 -1.24 -32.64
C ARG A 264 27.01 -0.56 -33.26
N ILE A 265 27.57 0.46 -32.61
CA ILE A 265 28.81 1.11 -33.05
C ILE A 265 29.99 0.13 -32.98
N ILE A 266 30.08 -0.68 -31.92
CA ILE A 266 31.15 -1.68 -31.78
C ILE A 266 31.03 -2.75 -32.87
N GLN A 267 29.82 -3.26 -33.14
CA GLN A 267 29.57 -4.22 -34.21
C GLN A 267 30.02 -3.66 -35.57
N GLN A 268 29.61 -2.44 -35.91
CA GLN A 268 30.03 -1.78 -37.16
C GLN A 268 31.56 -1.60 -37.27
N ARG A 269 32.24 -1.34 -36.14
CA ARG A 269 33.72 -1.25 -36.12
C ARG A 269 34.37 -2.59 -36.39
N VAL A 270 33.87 -3.67 -35.76
CA VAL A 270 34.38 -5.03 -35.96
C VAL A 270 34.14 -5.53 -37.38
N GLU A 271 33.00 -5.18 -37.99
CA GLU A 271 32.71 -5.48 -39.40
C GLU A 271 33.60 -4.72 -40.37
N ARG A 272 33.90 -3.43 -40.10
CA ARG A 272 34.74 -2.59 -40.98
C ARG A 272 36.24 -2.86 -40.82
N TYR A 273 36.66 -3.25 -39.62
CA TYR A 273 38.05 -3.52 -39.29
C TYR A 273 38.11 -4.90 -38.60
N PRO A 274 38.18 -5.98 -39.39
CA PRO A 274 38.31 -7.33 -38.83
C PRO A 274 39.51 -7.35 -37.88
N ILE A 275 39.28 -7.85 -36.66
CA ILE A 275 40.14 -7.64 -35.49
C ILE A 275 41.55 -8.27 -35.68
N THR A 276 41.71 -9.13 -36.69
CA THR A 276 42.97 -9.75 -37.12
C THR A 276 43.79 -8.89 -38.09
N ALA A 277 43.30 -7.75 -38.57
CA ALA A 277 44.04 -6.82 -39.42
C ALA A 277 45.08 -5.96 -38.66
N ALA A 278 45.58 -6.46 -37.52
CA ALA A 278 46.72 -5.86 -36.85
C ALA A 278 47.94 -5.93 -37.79
N ARG A 279 48.44 -4.74 -38.15
CA ARG A 279 49.56 -4.50 -39.06
C ARG A 279 50.67 -5.56 -38.95
N PRO A 280 51.24 -6.03 -40.07
CA PRO A 280 52.58 -6.60 -40.01
C PRO A 280 53.49 -5.52 -39.38
N SER A 281 54.12 -5.84 -38.26
CA SER A 281 55.15 -5.00 -37.67
C SER A 281 56.21 -4.80 -38.74
N SER A 282 56.28 -3.60 -39.30
CA SER A 282 57.41 -3.15 -40.10
C SER A 282 58.64 -3.15 -39.19
N GLY A 283 59.41 -4.22 -39.26
CA GLY A 283 60.80 -4.34 -38.83
C GLY A 283 61.69 -4.31 -40.05
#